data_AF-A0A925SV69-F1
#
_entry.id   AF-A0A925SV69-F1
#
_cell.length_a   1.000
_cell.length_b   1.000
_cell.length_c   1.000
_cell.angle_alpha   90.00
_cell.angle_beta   90.00
_cell.angle_gamma   90.00
#
_symmetry.space_group_name_H-M   'P 1'
#
loop_
_entity.id
_entity.type
_entity.pdbx_description
1 polymer ?
#
loop_
_entity_poly.entity_id
_entity_poly.type
_entity_poly.pdbx_seq_one_letter_code
_entity_poly.pdbx_strand_id
1 'polypeptide(L)' 'MTDSIIIGVSSCLLGEHVRYDGGHKHDCYITDTLGQYFRFLPICPEV' A
#
# COMPACT_ATOMS: atom_id res chain seq x y z
N MET A 1 -22.06 -11.06 2.55
CA MET A 1 -21.44 -9.78 2.14
C MET A 1 -20.20 -9.61 2.97
N THR A 2 -19.04 -10.01 2.45
CA THR A 2 -17.77 -9.86 3.15
C THR A 2 -17.38 -8.40 3.02
N ASP A 3 -17.67 -7.63 4.05
CA ASP A 3 -17.27 -6.22 4.14
C ASP A 3 -15.75 -6.17 4.05
N SER A 4 -15.23 -5.85 2.86
CA SER A 4 -13.80 -5.82 2.61
C SER A 4 -13.26 -4.58 3.30
N ILE A 5 -12.63 -4.78 4.46
CA ILE A 5 -12.08 -3.69 5.27
C ILE A 5 -11.04 -2.95 4.41
N ILE A 6 -11.30 -1.66 4.18
CA ILE A 6 -10.41 -0.79 3.41
C ILE A 6 -9.45 -0.13 4.38
N ILE A 7 -8.15 -0.25 4.09
CA ILE A 7 -7.09 0.36 4.90
C ILE A 7 -6.31 1.32 4.02
N GLY A 8 -6.15 2.57 4.49
CA GLY A 8 -5.23 3.52 3.88
C GLY A 8 -3.79 3.12 4.16
N VAL A 9 -2.99 2.93 3.12
CA VAL A 9 -1.56 2.59 3.25
C VAL A 9 -0.73 3.57 2.44
N SER A 10 0.49 3.87 2.90
CA SER A 10 1.36 4.78 2.17
C SER A 10 1.70 4.21 0.79
N SER A 11 1.45 4.96 -0.29
CA SER A 11 1.62 4.47 -1.67
C SER A 11 3.05 3.99 -1.94
N CYS A 12 4.05 4.56 -1.26
CA CYS A 12 5.44 4.12 -1.35
C CYS A 12 5.72 2.70 -0.83
N LEU A 13 4.85 2.13 0.02
CA LEU A 13 4.95 0.76 0.51
C LEU A 13 4.35 -0.26 -0.47
N LEU A 14 3.45 0.20 -1.34
CA LEU A 14 2.82 -0.61 -2.39
C LEU A 14 3.69 -0.71 -3.66
N GLY A 15 4.89 -0.13 -3.65
CA GLY A 15 5.79 -0.12 -4.81
C GLY A 15 5.53 1.00 -5.81
N GLU A 16 4.60 1.92 -5.52
CA GLU A 16 4.41 3.11 -6.36
C GLU A 16 5.68 3.99 -6.32
N HIS A 17 6.08 4.47 -7.50
CA HIS A 17 7.25 5.35 -7.71
C HIS A 17 6.97 6.80 -7.24
N VAL A 18 6.43 6.95 -6.02
CA VAL A 18 6.06 8.24 -5.42
C VAL A 18 7.14 8.80 -4.49
N ARG A 19 8.25 8.09 -4.28
CA ARG A 19 9.38 8.61 -3.51
C ARG A 19 10.25 9.52 -4.38
N TYR A 20 10.50 10.73 -3.90
CA TYR A 20 11.42 11.70 -4.53
C TYR A 20 12.84 11.13 -4.74
N ASP A 21 13.23 10.14 -3.93
CA ASP A 21 14.55 9.48 -3.93
C ASP A 21 14.63 8.22 -4.81
N GLY A 22 13.58 7.89 -5.57
CA GLY A 22 13.56 6.75 -6.51
C GLY A 22 13.65 5.35 -5.90
N GLY A 23 13.77 5.23 -4.57
CA GLY A 23 13.82 3.96 -3.85
C GLY A 23 12.45 3.32 -3.65
N HIS A 24 12.40 1.99 -3.77
CA HIS A 24 11.24 1.14 -3.49
C HIS A 24 11.42 0.45 -2.12
N LYS A 25 10.40 0.54 -1.26
CA LYS A 25 10.21 -0.36 -0.11
C LYS A 25 8.97 -1.20 -0.36
N HIS A 26 9.00 -1.98 -1.43
CA HIS A 26 7.97 -2.99 -1.65
C HIS A 26 8.00 -3.94 -0.47
N ASP A 27 6.98 -3.90 0.36
CA ASP A 27 6.87 -4.80 1.49
C ASP A 27 5.97 -5.98 1.07
N CYS A 28 6.60 -7.11 0.75
CA CYS A 28 5.88 -8.30 0.32
C CYS A 28 4.91 -8.80 1.39
N TYR A 29 5.15 -8.53 2.68
CA TYR A 29 4.20 -8.91 3.73
C TYR A 29 2.90 -8.11 3.62
N ILE A 30 2.98 -6.83 3.28
CA ILE A 30 1.80 -5.98 3.06
C ILE A 30 1.05 -6.44 1.80
N THR A 31 1.75 -6.63 0.68
CA THR A 31 1.10 -6.98 -0.60
C THR A 31 0.61 -8.42 -0.68
N ASP A 32 1.41 -9.40 -0.26
CA ASP A 32 1.10 -10.83 -0.40
C ASP A 32 0.31 -11.40 0.79
N THR A 33 0.59 -10.96 2.02
CA THR A 33 -0.10 -11.51 3.20
C THR A 33 -1.31 -10.67 3.54
N LEU A 34 -1.11 -9.38 3.83
CA LEU A 34 -2.22 -8.51 4.26
C LEU A 34 -3.18 -8.16 3.12
N GLY A 35 -2.72 -8.16 1.86
CA GLY A 35 -3.58 -7.95 0.67
C GLY A 35 -4.61 -9.04 0.44
N GLN A 36 -4.44 -10.22 1.05
CA GLN A 36 -5.46 -11.29 1.03
C GLN A 36 -6.64 -11.00 1.95
N TYR A 37 -6.46 -10.13 2.95
CA TYR A 37 -7.46 -9.84 3.98
C TYR A 37 -8.04 -8.43 3.86
N PHE A 38 -7.28 -7.48 3.32
CA PHE A 38 -7.63 -6.05 3.27
C PHE A 38 -7.51 -5.48 1.86
N ARG A 39 -8.35 -4.49 1.55
CA ARG A 39 -8.15 -3.67 0.35
C ARG A 39 -7.36 -2.42 0.72
N PHE A 40 -6.23 -2.22 0.06
CA PHE A 40 -5.39 -1.05 0.30
C PHE A 40 -5.80 0.13 -0.56
N LEU A 41 -5.97 1.28 0.09
CA LEU A 41 -6.11 2.57 -0.56
C LEU A 41 -4.75 3.29 -0.49
N PRO A 42 -4.03 3.49 -1.61
CA PRO A 42 -2.76 4.21 -1.61
C PRO A 42 -2.99 5.67 -1.23
N ILE A 43 -2.39 6.12 -0.13
CA ILE A 43 -2.43 7.51 0.35
C ILE A 43 -1.00 8.04 0.44
N CYS A 44 -0.71 9.14 -0.23
CA CYS A 44 0.52 9.90 -0.03
C CYS A 44 0.17 11.33 0.37
N PRO A 45 0.48 11.77 1.59
CA PRO A 45 0.18 13.14 2.04
C PRO A 45 1.16 14.19 1.47
N GLU A 46 2.17 13.77 0.72
CA GLU A 46 3.23 14.61 0.14
C GLU A 46 2.90 15.06 -1.30
N VAL A 47 1.76 14.63 -1.85
CA VAL A 47 1.19 15.03 -3.16
C VAL A 47 -0.13 15.77 -3.00
#